data_AF-A0A090S0U8-F1
#
_entry.id   AF-A0A090S0U8-F1
#
_cell.length_a   1.000
_cell.length_b   1.000
_cell.length_c   1.000
_cell.angle_alpha   90.00
_cell.angle_beta   90.00
_cell.angle_gamma   90.00
#
_symmetry.space_group_name_H-M   'P 1'
#
loop_
_entity.id
_entity.type
_entity.pdbx_description
1 polymer ?
#
loop_
_entity_poly.entity_id
_entity_poly.type
_entity_poly.pdbx_seq_one_letter_code
_entity_poly.pdbx_strand_id
1 'polypeptide(L)'
;MNVLYREMQVADYDAVLALWQETEHMLIREADSRENVTLYLDKNPNMSFVAIVHGKIVGAVLAGTDGRRGYLQHLAVGADYRGKRIGKPWLKK
;
A
#
# COMPACT_ATOMS: atom_id res chain seq x y z
N MET A 1 -16.84 2.21 11.56
CA MET A 1 -16.20 2.31 10.23
C MET A 1 -15.75 0.92 9.84
N ASN A 2 -16.32 0.34 8.79
CA ASN A 2 -15.90 -0.98 8.30
C ASN A 2 -14.72 -0.80 7.35
N VAL A 3 -13.60 -1.46 7.63
CA VAL A 3 -12.39 -1.41 6.79
C VAL A 3 -12.17 -2.80 6.24
N LEU A 4 -12.21 -2.92 4.91
CA LEU A 4 -11.84 -4.16 4.23
C LEU A 4 -10.34 -4.13 3.96
N TYR A 5 -9.65 -5.20 4.33
CA TYR A 5 -8.24 -5.41 4.01
C TYR A 5 -8.12 -6.55 3.01
N ARG A 6 -7.35 -6.33 1.95
CA ARG A 6 -7.01 -7.37 0.99
C ARG A 6 -5.63 -7.11 0.39
N GLU A 7 -5.11 -8.11 -0.29
CA GLU A 7 -3.89 -7.98 -1.08
C GLU A 7 -4.06 -6.90 -2.15
N MET A 8 -2.98 -6.16 -2.38
CA MET A 8 -2.90 -5.18 -3.45
C MET A 8 -2.82 -5.93 -4.78
N GLN A 9 -3.59 -5.44 -5.76
CA GLN A 9 -3.59 -5.94 -7.13
C GLN A 9 -3.12 -4.83 -8.06
N VAL A 10 -2.60 -5.18 -9.25
CA VAL A 10 -2.15 -4.20 -10.26
C VAL A 10 -3.28 -3.24 -10.67
N ALA A 11 -4.53 -3.72 -10.61
CA ALA A 11 -5.72 -2.90 -10.86
C ALA A 11 -5.91 -1.75 -9.86
N ASP A 12 -5.28 -1.82 -8.68
CA ASP A 12 -5.36 -0.78 -7.65
C ASP A 12 -4.36 0.36 -7.88
N TYR A 13 -3.43 0.19 -8.82
CA TYR A 13 -2.28 1.07 -9.01
C TYR A 13 -2.66 2.55 -9.04
N ASP A 14 -3.65 2.93 -9.85
CA ASP A 14 -4.01 4.35 -10.01
C ASP A 14 -4.52 4.96 -8.70
N ALA A 15 -5.31 4.20 -7.94
CA ALA A 15 -5.86 4.67 -6.66
C ALA A 15 -4.80 4.71 -5.55
N VAL A 16 -3.85 3.78 -5.57
CA VAL A 16 -2.71 3.74 -4.65
C VAL A 16 -1.72 4.87 -4.96
N LEU A 17 -1.43 5.12 -6.23
CA LEU A 17 -0.59 6.22 -6.67
C LEU A 17 -1.21 7.57 -6.26
N ALA A 18 -2.51 7.76 -6.47
CA ALA A 18 -3.21 8.96 -6.02
C ALA A 18 -3.10 9.14 -4.49
N LEU A 19 -3.31 8.08 -3.71
CA LEU A 19 -3.11 8.11 -2.26
C LEU A 19 -1.68 8.52 -1.87
N TRP A 20 -0.66 7.97 -2.54
CA TRP A 20 0.73 8.32 -2.25
C TRP A 20 1.06 9.76 -2.63
N GLN A 21 0.54 10.26 -3.75
CA GLN A 21 0.70 11.66 -4.17
C GLN A 21 0.02 12.64 -3.19
N GLU A 22 -1.11 12.26 -2.59
CA GLU A 22 -1.79 13.03 -1.54
C GLU A 22 -1.09 12.93 -0.17
N THR A 23 -0.13 12.01 0.00
CA THR A 23 0.56 11.79 1.27
C THR A 23 1.74 12.75 1.42
N GLU A 24 1.65 13.65 2.39
CA GLU A 24 2.72 14.58 2.75
C GLU A 24 4.08 13.88 2.90
N HIS A 25 5.10 14.48 2.28
CA HIS A 25 6.49 14.02 2.30
C HIS A 25 6.74 12.65 1.64
N MET A 26 5.75 12.03 0.98
CA MET A 26 5.96 10.85 0.15
C MET A 26 6.54 11.27 -1.20
N LEU A 27 7.72 10.76 -1.52
CA LEU A 27 8.35 11.01 -2.82
C LEU A 27 8.00 9.87 -3.77
N ILE A 28 7.32 10.22 -4.86
CA ILE A 28 7.09 9.31 -5.98
C ILE A 28 8.31 9.35 -6.91
N ARG A 29 8.81 8.18 -7.28
CA ARG A 29 9.97 8.01 -8.16
C ARG A 29 9.64 7.06 -9.31
N GLU A 30 10.59 6.89 -10.23
CA GLU A 30 10.50 5.87 -11.29
C GLU A 30 10.24 4.46 -10.76
N ALA A 31 10.73 4.14 -9.55
CA ALA A 31 10.47 2.86 -8.90
C ALA A 31 8.98 2.63 -8.57
N ASP A 32 8.17 3.69 -8.54
CA ASP A 32 6.72 3.66 -8.30
C ASP A 32 5.91 3.68 -9.60
N SER A 33 6.56 3.49 -10.76
CA SER A 33 5.86 3.31 -12.03
C SER A 33 4.97 2.06 -12.01
N ARG A 34 3.96 2.03 -12.88
CA ARG A 34 3.04 0.88 -12.98
C ARG A 34 3.79 -0.40 -13.25
N GLU A 35 4.76 -0.36 -14.14
CA GLU A 35 5.60 -1.49 -14.52
C GLU A 35 6.39 -2.01 -13.32
N ASN A 36 7.05 -1.11 -12.58
CA ASN A 36 7.87 -1.48 -11.44
C ASN A 36 7.04 -1.99 -10.26
N VAL A 37 5.90 -1.35 -9.97
CA VAL A 37 4.97 -1.85 -8.94
C VAL A 37 4.42 -3.22 -9.33
N THR A 38 4.06 -3.44 -10.60
CA THR A 38 3.59 -4.75 -11.08
C THR A 38 4.66 -5.83 -10.85
N LEU A 39 5.89 -5.58 -11.32
CA LEU A 39 7.02 -6.49 -11.10
C LEU A 39 7.30 -6.73 -9.61
N TYR A 40 7.12 -5.72 -8.76
CA TYR A 40 7.30 -5.83 -7.33
C TYR A 40 6.24 -6.73 -6.68
N LEU A 41 4.97 -6.59 -7.07
CA LEU A 41 3.88 -7.44 -6.60
C LEU A 41 4.07 -8.90 -7.04
N ASP A 42 4.46 -9.12 -8.30
CA ASP A 42 4.72 -10.46 -8.84
C ASP A 42 5.87 -11.17 -8.12
N LYS A 43 6.93 -10.42 -7.77
CA LYS A 43 8.08 -10.95 -7.01
C LYS A 43 7.76 -11.20 -5.54
N ASN A 44 6.79 -10.49 -4.97
CA ASN A 44 6.44 -10.54 -3.56
C ASN A 44 4.95 -10.88 -3.38
N PRO A 45 4.50 -12.07 -3.83
CA PRO A 45 3.10 -12.43 -3.80
C PRO A 45 2.59 -12.44 -2.35
N ASN A 46 1.36 -11.96 -2.15
CA ASN A 46 0.65 -11.98 -0.86
C ASN A 46 1.28 -11.11 0.25
N MET A 47 2.22 -10.21 -0.08
CA MET A 47 2.93 -9.39 0.91
C MET A 47 2.42 -7.94 0.98
N SER A 48 1.91 -7.40 -0.13
CA SER A 48 1.45 -6.01 -0.21
C SER A 48 -0.07 -5.91 -0.03
N PHE A 49 -0.55 -4.85 0.62
CA PHE A 49 -1.94 -4.75 1.05
C PHE A 49 -2.54 -3.36 0.84
N VAL A 50 -3.87 -3.34 0.70
CA VAL A 50 -4.69 -2.13 0.68
C VAL A 50 -5.77 -2.18 1.76
N ALA A 51 -6.17 -1.01 2.24
CA ALA A 51 -7.29 -0.79 3.14
C ALA A 51 -8.37 -0.02 2.39
N ILE A 52 -9.60 -0.53 2.42
CA ILE A 52 -10.72 -0.02 1.64
C ILE A 52 -11.85 0.38 2.58
N VAL A 53 -12.39 1.57 2.39
CA VAL A 53 -13.56 2.10 3.10
C VAL A 53 -14.53 2.66 2.07
N HIS A 54 -15.79 2.21 2.10
CA HIS A 54 -16.82 2.62 1.13
C HIS A 54 -16.38 2.50 -0.34
N GLY A 55 -15.62 1.46 -0.68
CA GLY A 55 -15.11 1.22 -2.04
C GLY A 55 -13.88 2.05 -2.42
N LYS A 56 -13.45 3.00 -1.59
CA LYS A 56 -12.24 3.80 -1.81
C LYS A 56 -11.03 3.18 -1.11
N ILE A 57 -9.88 3.14 -1.77
CA ILE A 57 -8.60 2.84 -1.13
C ILE A 57 -8.20 4.02 -0.25
N VAL A 58 -8.09 3.77 1.06
CA VAL A 58 -7.76 4.77 2.08
C VAL A 58 -6.41 4.50 2.75
N GLY A 59 -5.78 3.38 2.41
CA GLY A 59 -4.45 3.05 2.86
C GLY A 59 -3.81 1.99 1.98
N ALA A 60 -2.49 2.01 1.89
CA ALA A 60 -1.71 1.07 1.11
C ALA A 60 -0.35 0.82 1.78
N VAL A 61 0.20 -0.37 1.55
CA VAL A 61 1.57 -0.71 1.91
C VAL A 61 2.15 -1.67 0.88
N LEU A 62 3.36 -1.36 0.40
CA LEU A 62 4.18 -2.31 -0.30
C LEU A 62 5.05 -3.05 0.72
N ALA A 63 5.08 -4.38 0.63
CA ALA A 63 6.00 -5.19 1.41
C ALA A 63 6.67 -6.23 0.52
N GLY A 64 7.93 -6.53 0.82
CA GLY A 64 8.72 -7.50 0.08
C GLY A 64 9.88 -8.05 0.89
N THR A 65 10.62 -9.00 0.33
CA THR A 65 11.74 -9.66 1.01
C THR A 65 12.88 -9.99 0.04
N ASP A 66 14.11 -9.99 0.55
CA ASP A 66 15.28 -10.54 -0.14
C ASP A 66 15.58 -12.00 0.29
N GLY A 67 14.67 -12.61 1.06
CA GLY A 67 14.83 -13.94 1.65
C GLY A 67 15.49 -13.94 3.03
N ARG A 68 16.04 -12.80 3.48
CA ARG A 68 16.65 -12.62 4.81
C ARG A 68 15.96 -11.53 5.63
N ARG A 69 15.47 -10.47 4.98
CA ARG A 69 14.87 -9.29 5.61
C ARG A 69 13.56 -8.94 4.92
N GLY A 70 12.58 -8.54 5.71
CA GLY A 70 11.36 -7.91 5.22
C GLY A 70 11.55 -6.40 5.09
N TYR A 71 11.00 -5.83 4.03
CA TYR A 71 11.03 -4.41 3.74
C TYR A 71 9.60 -3.89 3.63
N LEU A 72 9.28 -2.81 4.34
CA LEU A 72 8.05 -2.06 4.19
C LEU A 72 8.37 -0.77 3.43
N GLN A 73 7.63 -0.51 2.36
CA GLN A 73 7.79 0.66 1.51
C GLN A 73 6.42 1.31 1.28
N HIS A 74 6.43 2.63 1.11
CA HIS A 74 5.24 3.43 0.77
C HIS A 74 4.00 3.12 1.63
N LEU A 75 4.20 2.89 2.94
CA LEU A 75 3.12 2.73 3.91
C LEU A 75 2.41 4.08 4.09
N ALA A 76 1.16 4.15 3.67
CA ALA A 76 0.36 5.37 3.73
C ALA A 76 -1.08 5.09 4.18
N VAL A 77 -1.64 6.06 4.90
CA VAL A 77 -3.07 6.15 5.22
C VAL A 77 -3.51 7.58 4.94
N GLY A 78 -4.60 7.72 4.18
CA GLY A 78 -5.15 9.03 3.78
C GLY A 78 -5.45 9.89 5.00
N ALA A 79 -5.25 11.21 4.88
CA ALA A 79 -5.27 12.14 6.01
C ALA A 79 -6.53 12.01 6.89
N ASP A 80 -7.71 11.96 6.27
CA ASP A 80 -9.02 11.82 6.95
C ASP A 80 -9.21 10.48 7.69
N TYR A 81 -8.32 9.52 7.43
CA TYR A 81 -8.38 8.15 7.95
C TYR A 81 -7.23 7.85 8.94
N ARG A 82 -6.32 8.80 9.16
CA ARG A 82 -5.24 8.69 10.17
C ARG A 82 -5.81 8.69 11.60
N GLY A 83 -5.02 8.22 12.56
CA GLY A 83 -5.44 8.09 13.97
C GLY A 83 -6.43 6.94 14.25
N LYS A 84 -6.99 6.30 13.22
CA LYS A 84 -7.98 5.21 13.34
C LYS A 84 -7.39 3.80 13.37
N ARG A 85 -6.07 3.69 13.56
CA ARG A 85 -5.31 2.42 13.63
C ARG A 85 -5.41 1.52 12.38
N ILE A 86 -5.71 2.08 11.21
CA ILE A 86 -5.87 1.35 9.94
C ILE A 86 -4.59 0.61 9.53
N GLY A 87 -3.40 1.18 9.76
CA GLY A 87 -2.14 0.51 9.43
C GLY A 87 -1.74 -0.61 10.40
N LYS A 88 -2.38 -0.70 11.58
CA LYS A 88 -1.98 -1.63 12.65
C LYS A 88 -2.05 -3.12 12.24
N PRO A 89 -3.07 -3.58 11.49
CA PRO A 89 -3.15 -4.99 11.08
C PRO A 89 -2.00 -5.43 10.15
N TRP A 90 -1.46 -4.55 9.30
CA TRP A 90 -0.37 -4.91 8.39
C TRP A 90 0.95 -5.19 9.12
N LEU A 91 1.17 -4.57 10.28
CA LEU A 91 2.39 -4.76 11.09
C LEU A 91 2.34 -6.00 11.99
N LYS A 92 1.21 -6.71 12.02
CA LYS A 92 0.97 -7.85 12.92
C LYS A 92 0.82 -9.18 12.19
N LYS A 93 0.98 -9.18 10.87
CA LYS A 93 1.10 -10.39 10.06
C LYS A 93 2.53 -10.88 10.10
#